data_AF-A0A382YG65-F1
#
_entry.id   AF-A0A382YG65-F1
#
_cell.length_a   1.000
_cell.length_b   1.000
_cell.length_c   1.000
_cell.angle_alpha   90.00
_cell.angle_beta   90.00
_cell.angle_gamma   90.00
#
_symmetry.space_group_name_H-M   'P 1'
#
loop_
_entity.id
_entity.type
_entity.pdbx_description
1 polymer ?
#
loop_
_entity_poly.entity_id
_entity_poly.type
_entity_poly.pdbx_seq_one_letter_code
_entity_poly.pdbx_strand_id
1 'polypeptide(L)'
;MTILQSNFHNVNFANIALPKNNDEIIYRIKDILSNLPALNIVRNEKLLEQTIQEVTQFTQKKSSFIVFGTGGSNLGAKALINILQGNADSRIIFHDNIDPINFQNSIAKIDVKTTGFIIISKSG
;
A
#
# COMPACT_ATOMS: atom_id res chain seq x y z
N MET A 1 -12.78 0.67 -41.60
CA MET A 1 -12.16 0.70 -40.26
C MET A 1 -12.85 1.82 -39.49
N THR A 2 -13.81 1.49 -38.63
CA THR A 2 -14.66 2.49 -37.96
C THR A 2 -13.93 3.00 -36.72
N ILE A 3 -13.56 4.28 -36.73
CA ILE A 3 -12.93 4.91 -35.57
C ILE A 3 -14.04 5.18 -34.55
N LEU A 4 -14.04 4.43 -33.44
CA LEU A 4 -14.87 4.73 -32.29
C LEU A 4 -14.33 6.01 -31.62
N GLN A 5 -14.98 7.15 -31.89
CA GLN A 5 -14.76 8.37 -31.13
C GLN A 5 -15.45 8.24 -29.78
N SER A 6 -14.67 8.11 -28.71
CA SER A 6 -15.18 8.17 -27.33
C SER A 6 -15.27 9.64 -26.91
N ASN A 7 -16.49 10.13 -26.67
CA ASN A 7 -16.73 11.47 -26.16
C ASN A 7 -16.72 11.44 -24.63
N PHE A 8 -15.67 12.02 -24.02
CA PHE A 8 -15.59 12.17 -22.57
C PHE A 8 -16.44 13.37 -22.11
N HIS A 9 -17.75 13.16 -21.91
CA HIS A 9 -18.69 14.21 -21.52
C HIS A 9 -18.36 14.91 -20.19
N ASN A 10 -17.65 14.24 -19.28
CA ASN A 10 -17.30 14.77 -17.96
C ASN A 10 -15.93 15.47 -17.90
N VAL A 11 -15.22 15.55 -19.02
CA VAL A 11 -13.89 16.19 -19.08
C VAL A 11 -13.85 17.19 -20.22
N ASN A 12 -14.77 18.17 -20.17
CA ASN A 12 -14.79 19.26 -21.12
C ASN A 12 -13.78 20.35 -20.69
N PHE A 13 -12.55 20.24 -21.18
CA PHE A 13 -11.50 21.24 -20.93
C PHE A 13 -11.76 22.59 -21.64
N ALA A 14 -12.73 22.67 -22.57
CA ALA A 14 -12.99 23.89 -23.35
C ALA A 14 -13.47 25.07 -22.49
N ASN A 15 -14.00 24.82 -21.29
CA ASN A 15 -14.52 25.84 -20.37
C ASN A 15 -13.64 26.05 -19.13
N ILE A 16 -12.42 25.49 -19.09
CA ILE A 16 -11.52 25.68 -17.95
C ILE A 16 -10.73 26.96 -18.17
N ALA A 17 -11.16 28.04 -17.52
CA ALA A 17 -10.37 29.26 -17.39
C ALA A 17 -9.23 28.98 -16.41
N LEU A 18 -8.03 28.72 -16.94
CA LEU A 18 -6.83 28.62 -16.11
C LEU A 18 -6.47 30.01 -15.56
N PRO A 19 -6.05 30.13 -14.29
CA PRO A 19 -5.61 31.40 -13.76
C PRO A 19 -4.35 31.88 -14.51
N LYS A 20 -4.24 33.19 -14.74
CA LYS A 20 -3.10 33.79 -15.46
C LYS A 20 -1.78 33.67 -14.68
N ASN A 21 -1.87 33.56 -13.36
CA ASN A 21 -0.73 33.36 -12.46
C ASN A 21 -1.10 32.25 -11.47
N ASN A 22 -0.28 31.20 -11.43
CA ASN A 22 -0.43 30.05 -10.52
C ASN A 22 0.71 29.96 -9.50
N ASP A 23 1.57 30.97 -9.40
CA ASP A 23 2.79 30.95 -8.58
C ASP A 23 2.47 30.67 -7.12
N GLU A 24 1.42 31.29 -6.58
CA GLU A 24 0.97 31.07 -5.22
C GLU A 24 0.46 29.64 -5.00
N ILE A 25 -0.32 29.11 -5.95
CA ILE A 25 -0.84 27.72 -5.89
C ILE A 25 0.33 26.74 -5.94
N ILE A 26 1.27 26.94 -6.86
CA ILE A 26 2.47 26.11 -7.00
C ILE A 26 3.31 26.18 -5.72
N TYR A 27 3.50 27.37 -5.14
CA TYR A 27 4.21 27.54 -3.88
C TYR A 27 3.54 26.76 -2.75
N ARG A 28 2.21 26.89 -2.59
CA ARG A 28 1.45 26.15 -1.56
C ARG A 28 1.53 24.64 -1.76
N ILE A 29 1.43 24.15 -3.00
CA ILE A 29 1.59 22.71 -3.29
C ILE A 29 2.99 22.24 -2.90
N LYS A 30 4.04 22.98 -3.30
CA LYS A 30 5.43 22.64 -2.94
C LYS A 30 5.65 22.65 -1.43
N ASP A 31 5.09 23.63 -0.73
CA ASP A 31 5.17 23.72 0.72
C ASP A 31 4.48 22.52 1.40
N ILE A 32 3.25 22.19 0.98
CA ILE A 32 2.53 21.01 1.49
C ILE A 32 3.32 19.73 1.24
N LEU A 33 3.79 19.51 0.01
CA LEU A 33 4.57 18.31 -0.33
C LEU A 33 5.86 18.21 0.48
N SER A 34 6.52 19.34 0.73
CA SER A 34 7.76 19.40 1.51
C SER A 34 7.54 19.13 3.00
N ASN A 35 6.33 19.37 3.50
CA ASN A 35 5.98 19.19 4.92
C ASN A 35 5.12 17.95 5.18
N LEU A 36 4.65 17.24 4.14
CA LEU A 36 3.74 16.12 4.28
C LEU A 36 4.44 14.89 4.90
N PRO A 37 4.03 14.40 6.09
CA PRO A 37 4.73 13.30 6.76
C PRO A 37 4.80 12.01 5.93
N ALA A 38 3.76 11.72 5.15
CA ALA A 38 3.69 10.52 4.30
C ALA A 38 4.76 10.49 3.20
N LEU A 39 5.26 11.65 2.77
CA LEU A 39 6.35 11.74 1.79
C LEU A 39 7.71 11.85 2.47
N ASN A 40 7.77 12.50 3.64
CA ASN A 40 9.02 12.70 4.36
C ASN A 40 9.49 11.46 5.14
N ILE A 41 8.60 10.52 5.44
CA ILE A 41 8.93 9.27 6.15
C ILE A 41 10.05 8.48 5.47
N VAL A 42 10.18 8.59 4.14
CA VAL A 42 11.24 7.90 3.36
C VAL A 42 12.64 8.38 3.70
N ARG A 43 12.78 9.55 4.35
CA ARG A 43 14.06 10.12 4.80
C ARG A 43 14.39 9.79 6.25
N ASN A 44 13.50 9.09 6.97
CA ASN A 44 13.70 8.76 8.37
C ASN A 44 14.52 7.46 8.52
N GLU A 45 15.84 7.59 8.36
CA GLU A 45 16.80 6.47 8.44
C GLU A 45 16.71 5.74 9.79
N LYS A 46 16.56 6.49 10.90
CA LYS A 46 16.42 5.89 12.22
C LYS A 46 15.19 4.99 12.33
N LEU A 47 14.04 5.44 11.84
CA LEU A 47 12.82 4.63 11.83
C LEU A 47 12.99 3.38 10.95
N LEU A 48 13.67 3.52 9.82
CA LEU A 48 13.97 2.38 8.94
C LEU A 48 14.86 1.35 9.65
N GLU A 49 15.95 1.79 10.28
CA GLU A 49 16.86 0.90 11.04
C GLU A 49 16.13 0.18 12.17
N GLN A 50 15.31 0.90 12.95
CA GLN A 50 14.48 0.33 14.00
C GLN A 50 13.51 -0.72 13.43
N THR A 51 12.86 -0.40 12.31
CA THR A 51 11.92 -1.31 11.63
C THR A 51 12.64 -2.58 11.16
N ILE A 52 13.84 -2.46 10.58
CA ILE A 52 14.64 -3.61 10.13
C ILE A 52 15.00 -4.51 11.32
N GLN A 53 15.39 -3.93 12.45
CA GLN A 53 15.73 -4.70 13.66
C GLN A 53 14.51 -5.46 14.20
N GLU A 54 13.37 -4.78 14.34
CA GLU A 54 12.11 -5.38 14.81
C GLU A 54 11.63 -6.48 13.88
N VAL A 55 11.63 -6.25 12.56
CA VAL A 55 11.22 -7.24 11.56
C VAL A 55 12.17 -8.44 11.55
N THR A 56 13.48 -8.20 11.69
CA THR A 56 14.47 -9.28 11.76
C THR A 56 14.22 -10.20 12.96
N GLN A 57 13.85 -9.64 14.12
CA GLN A 57 13.47 -10.43 15.29
C GLN A 57 12.12 -11.13 15.11
N PHE A 58 11.12 -10.42 14.59
CA PHE A 58 9.76 -10.95 14.36
C PHE A 58 9.71 -12.12 13.38
N THR A 59 10.56 -12.07 12.34
CA THR A 59 10.61 -13.08 11.27
C THR A 59 11.39 -14.34 11.66
N GLN A 60 12.08 -14.34 12.81
CA GLN A 60 12.83 -15.52 13.25
C GLN A 60 11.92 -16.74 13.39
N LYS A 61 12.34 -17.86 12.78
CA LYS A 61 11.62 -19.14 12.79
C LYS A 61 10.21 -19.07 12.16
N LYS A 62 9.91 -18.03 11.38
CA LYS A 62 8.66 -17.90 10.64
C LYS A 62 8.88 -18.23 9.16
N SER A 63 7.97 -19.00 8.58
CA SER A 63 8.00 -19.42 7.16
C SER A 63 6.82 -18.85 6.37
N SER A 64 5.78 -18.40 7.06
CA SER A 64 4.61 -17.74 6.47
C SER A 64 4.17 -16.54 7.27
N PHE A 65 3.55 -15.58 6.58
CA PHE A 65 2.99 -14.38 7.17
C PHE A 65 1.56 -14.19 6.69
N ILE A 66 0.69 -13.79 7.61
CA ILE A 66 -0.66 -13.35 7.30
C ILE A 66 -0.79 -11.88 7.64
N VAL A 67 -1.25 -11.11 6.66
CA VAL A 67 -1.54 -9.68 6.82
C VAL A 67 -3.05 -9.46 6.82
N PHE A 68 -3.56 -8.93 7.92
CA PHE A 68 -4.92 -8.43 8.08
C PHE A 68 -4.93 -6.92 7.90
N GLY A 69 -5.67 -6.46 6.91
CA GLY A 69 -5.80 -5.04 6.62
C GLY A 69 -6.52 -4.84 5.30
N THR A 70 -7.27 -3.75 5.18
CA THR A 70 -8.02 -3.41 3.96
C THR A 70 -7.50 -2.11 3.36
N GLY A 71 -7.79 -1.89 2.08
CA GLY A 71 -7.44 -0.65 1.37
C GLY A 71 -5.94 -0.32 1.48
N GLY A 72 -5.63 0.90 1.96
CA GLY A 72 -4.26 1.41 2.07
C GLY A 72 -3.36 0.57 2.99
N SER A 73 -3.93 -0.14 3.97
CA SER A 73 -3.18 -1.04 4.86
C SER A 73 -2.66 -2.30 4.18
N ASN A 74 -3.06 -2.55 2.92
CA ASN A 74 -2.78 -3.79 2.21
C ASN A 74 -2.25 -3.57 0.78
N LEU A 75 -2.88 -2.67 0.02
CA LEU A 75 -2.57 -2.44 -1.40
C LEU A 75 -1.10 -2.09 -1.67
N GLY A 76 -0.49 -1.24 -0.83
CA GLY A 76 0.91 -0.86 -0.99
C GLY A 76 1.88 -2.03 -0.78
N ALA A 77 1.66 -2.83 0.27
CA ALA A 77 2.47 -4.01 0.55
C ALA A 77 2.31 -5.08 -0.55
N LYS A 78 1.07 -5.35 -0.99
CA LYS A 78 0.77 -6.24 -2.12
C LYS A 78 1.52 -5.80 -3.38
N ALA A 79 1.50 -4.51 -3.72
CA ALA A 79 2.19 -3.99 -4.89
C ALA A 79 3.70 -4.24 -4.82
N LEU A 80 4.35 -3.92 -3.70
CA LEU A 80 5.79 -4.13 -3.51
C LEU A 80 6.17 -5.62 -3.59
N ILE A 81 5.43 -6.50 -2.93
CA ILE A 81 5.71 -7.95 -2.95
C ILE A 81 5.51 -8.53 -4.35
N ASN A 82 4.46 -8.12 -5.07
CA ASN A 82 4.22 -8.61 -6.42
C ASN A 82 5.32 -8.17 -7.41
N ILE A 83 5.94 -7.00 -7.21
CA ILE A 83 7.09 -6.55 -8.00
C ILE A 83 8.29 -7.49 -7.85
N LEU A 84 8.44 -8.16 -6.69
CA LEU A 84 9.52 -9.12 -6.46
C LEU A 84 9.33 -10.45 -7.21
N GLN A 85 8.21 -10.65 -7.93
CA GLN A 85 7.94 -11.80 -8.81
C GLN A 85 8.17 -13.18 -8.18
N GLY A 86 7.95 -13.32 -6.87
CA GLY A 86 8.12 -14.61 -6.18
C GLY A 86 9.56 -14.95 -5.79
N ASN A 87 10.52 -14.02 -5.95
CA ASN A 87 11.88 -14.16 -5.41
C ASN A 87 11.95 -14.01 -3.88
N ALA A 88 10.82 -14.02 -3.19
CA ALA A 88 10.76 -13.96 -1.74
C ALA A 88 10.62 -15.37 -1.17
N ASP A 89 11.52 -15.76 -0.27
CA ASP A 89 11.53 -17.08 0.37
C ASP A 89 10.31 -17.32 1.29
N SER A 90 9.61 -16.26 1.68
CA SER A 90 8.50 -16.30 2.63
C SER A 90 7.14 -16.22 1.97
N ARG A 91 6.21 -17.10 2.38
CA ARG A 91 4.82 -17.07 1.91
C ARG A 91 4.03 -15.98 2.64
N ILE A 92 3.62 -14.93 1.93
CA ILE A 92 2.79 -13.85 2.48
C ILE A 92 1.37 -13.96 1.95
N ILE A 93 0.39 -14.08 2.85
CA ILE A 93 -1.04 -14.17 2.54
C ILE A 93 -1.73 -12.92 3.04
N PHE A 94 -2.59 -12.35 2.21
CA PHE A 94 -3.30 -11.13 2.53
C PHE A 94 -4.80 -11.40 2.70
N HIS A 95 -5.36 -10.96 3.81
CA HIS A 95 -6.80 -10.98 4.08
C HIS A 95 -7.33 -9.53 4.15
N ASP A 96 -8.00 -9.11 3.08
CA ASP A 96 -8.68 -7.82 2.95
C ASP A 96 -10.19 -7.94 2.71
N ASN A 97 -10.75 -9.15 2.73
CA ASN A 97 -12.18 -9.39 2.56
C ASN A 97 -12.76 -10.17 3.76
N ILE A 98 -14.09 -10.11 3.89
CA ILE A 98 -14.84 -10.74 4.98
C ILE A 98 -15.41 -12.11 4.57
N ASP A 99 -14.89 -12.73 3.51
CA ASP A 99 -15.41 -14.01 3.02
C ASP A 99 -15.05 -15.14 4.01
N PRO A 100 -16.03 -15.72 4.72
CA PRO A 100 -15.78 -16.72 5.74
C PRO A 100 -15.23 -18.03 5.16
N ILE A 101 -15.59 -18.38 3.92
CA ILE A 101 -15.14 -19.63 3.27
C ILE A 101 -13.66 -19.51 2.93
N ASN A 102 -13.27 -18.40 2.30
CA ASN A 102 -11.87 -18.14 1.96
C ASN A 102 -11.00 -18.01 3.21
N PHE A 103 -11.50 -17.34 4.25
CA PHE A 103 -10.81 -17.23 5.52
C PHE A 103 -10.61 -18.60 6.18
N GLN A 104 -11.67 -19.40 6.32
CA GLN A 104 -11.58 -20.73 6.90
C GLN A 104 -10.60 -21.63 6.14
N ASN A 105 -10.68 -21.64 4.81
CA ASN A 105 -9.79 -22.44 3.96
C ASN A 105 -8.32 -22.01 4.04
N SER A 106 -8.06 -20.71 4.22
CA SER A 106 -6.71 -20.17 4.40
C SER A 106 -6.14 -20.55 5.77
N ILE A 107 -6.89 -20.29 6.84
CA ILE A 107 -6.47 -20.57 8.22
C ILE A 107 -6.35 -22.07 8.50
N ALA A 108 -7.15 -22.93 7.88
CA ALA A 108 -7.02 -24.38 8.06
C ALA A 108 -5.67 -24.95 7.55
N LYS A 109 -4.93 -24.21 6.71
CA LYS A 109 -3.70 -24.66 6.07
C LYS A 109 -2.42 -24.10 6.71
N ILE A 110 -2.54 -23.27 7.74
CA ILE A 110 -1.36 -22.65 8.37
C ILE A 110 -0.87 -23.42 9.58
N ASP A 111 0.44 -23.43 9.78
CA ASP A 111 1.05 -23.79 11.06
C ASP A 111 1.22 -22.50 11.88
N VAL A 112 0.43 -22.38 12.95
CA VAL A 112 0.43 -21.22 13.85
C VAL A 112 1.81 -20.99 14.49
N LYS A 113 2.60 -22.04 14.72
CA LYS A 113 3.93 -21.89 15.35
C LYS A 113 4.93 -21.20 14.44
N THR A 114 4.81 -21.42 13.13
CA THR A 114 5.71 -20.88 12.10
C THR A 114 5.08 -19.73 11.30
N THR A 115 3.88 -19.29 11.69
CA THR A 115 3.19 -18.15 11.05
C THR A 115 3.36 -16.86 11.85
N GLY A 116 3.73 -15.77 11.17
CA GLY A 116 3.66 -14.41 11.68
C GLY A 116 2.32 -13.76 11.32
N PHE A 117 1.71 -13.04 12.26
CA PHE A 117 0.48 -12.30 12.02
C PHE A 117 0.75 -10.81 12.09
N ILE A 118 0.28 -10.07 11.10
CA ILE A 118 0.44 -8.62 10.98
C ILE A 118 -0.96 -8.04 10.85
N ILE A 119 -1.38 -7.21 11.80
CA ILE A 119 -2.72 -6.61 11.82
C ILE A 119 -2.54 -5.10 11.70
N ILE A 120 -3.08 -4.52 10.62
CA ILE A 120 -2.87 -3.11 10.28
C ILE A 120 -4.23 -2.43 10.09
N SER A 121 -4.59 -1.61 11.08
CA SER A 121 -5.78 -0.75 11.02
C SER A 121 -5.44 0.61 11.63
N LYS A 122 -5.77 1.69 10.92
CA LYS A 122 -5.59 3.05 11.44
C LYS A 122 -6.60 3.36 12.55
N SER A 123 -7.82 2.84 12.45
CA SER A 123 -8.92 3.12 13.38
C SER A 123 -9.04 2.11 14.53
N GLY A 124 -8.30 1.00 14.49
CA GLY A 124 -8.71 -0.25 15.13
C GLY A 124 -9.53 -1.06 14.15
#